data_AF-D8GR01-F1
#
_entry.id   AF-D8GR01-F1
#
_cell.length_a   1.000
_cell.length_b   1.000
_cell.length_c   1.000
_cell.angle_alpha   90.00
_cell.angle_beta   90.00
_cell.angle_gamma   90.00
#
_symmetry.space_group_name_H-M   'P 1'
#
loop_
_entity.id
_entity.type
_entity.pdbx_description
1 polymer ?
#
loop_
_entity_poly.entity_id
_entity_poly.type
_entity_poly.pdbx_seq_one_letter_code
_entity_poly.pdbx_strand_id
1 'polypeptide(L)'
;MILVGPNYLNSKTLPFASDIFYHKKIGYLLPTGFHPTEINSVLEFPNYCKLNSIALPSLVWKMCDLYFENTRQALEASDILKPLHNDFITLIQTSYPRNRATIDETKKFIKDNPRLLECFERTSIDLCFISREVLSHILFEIFIEEGYRGVVQYIRENFRTEDDFILLIAATIINRLKLFEGDSIDLLLYDHSWVPLIDTYMEIRESGMEVCKNRNDDSDSFMIDHMCYKLFEGILMPIFGRCDTRDKASLIKKIVIKKQDEIERLKQQCRVIAMEILLTNTSNTYLKQEKLRSMLKKSILQPLSSLTEKPLKDIKELLASFLLDSTVIGGFLSIVQQPDINALSLSVAAGAVSAGARYIFNEESKRICNPSDLLLTGLKKMRIEYEDYAKQIEEISLKQVFYSKK
;
A
#
# COMPACT_ATOMS: atom_id res chain seq x y z
N MET A 1 -13.52 -12.01 -3.81
CA MET A 1 -12.26 -11.71 -4.53
C MET A 1 -11.69 -10.51 -3.81
N ILE A 2 -10.40 -10.53 -3.47
CA ILE A 2 -9.81 -9.45 -2.68
C ILE A 2 -9.17 -8.45 -3.61
N LEU A 3 -9.48 -7.16 -3.47
CA LEU A 3 -8.86 -6.10 -4.25
C LEU A 3 -7.67 -5.53 -3.50
N VAL A 4 -6.55 -5.33 -4.18
CA VAL A 4 -5.39 -4.60 -3.65
C VAL A 4 -5.58 -3.14 -4.01
N GLY A 5 -5.64 -2.29 -2.99
CA GLY A 5 -5.85 -0.87 -3.19
C GLY A 5 -5.10 0.01 -2.19
N PRO A 6 -5.21 1.34 -2.35
CA PRO A 6 -5.84 2.02 -3.48
C PRO A 6 -4.88 2.30 -4.65
N ASN A 7 -3.58 2.05 -4.46
CA ASN A 7 -2.54 2.26 -5.47
C ASN A 7 -2.63 1.29 -6.67
N TYR A 8 -1.93 1.63 -7.75
CA TYR A 8 -1.72 0.72 -8.88
C TYR A 8 -0.68 -0.36 -8.57
N LEU A 9 -0.72 -1.44 -9.36
CA LEU A 9 0.33 -2.46 -9.39
C LEU A 9 1.67 -1.82 -9.76
N ASN A 10 2.68 -2.02 -8.92
CA ASN A 10 4.07 -1.62 -9.14
C ASN A 10 5.00 -2.50 -8.28
N SER A 11 6.30 -2.23 -8.29
CA SER A 11 7.30 -2.99 -7.51
C SER A 11 7.08 -2.94 -5.99
N LYS A 12 6.47 -1.89 -5.46
CA LYS A 12 6.15 -1.74 -4.03
C LYS A 12 4.91 -2.55 -3.64
N THR A 13 3.97 -2.73 -4.56
CA THR A 13 2.70 -3.43 -4.35
C THR A 13 2.69 -4.87 -4.87
N LEU A 14 3.83 -5.45 -5.24
CA LEU A 14 3.90 -6.87 -5.60
C LEU A 14 3.45 -7.79 -4.45
N PRO A 15 2.72 -8.88 -4.73
CA PRO A 15 2.22 -9.78 -3.71
C PRO A 15 3.33 -10.47 -2.94
N PHE A 16 3.12 -10.64 -1.64
CA PHE A 16 3.81 -11.66 -0.87
C PHE A 16 3.32 -13.04 -1.28
N ALA A 17 4.18 -14.05 -1.16
CA ALA A 17 3.75 -15.44 -1.39
C ALA A 17 2.60 -15.85 -0.48
N SER A 18 2.57 -15.32 0.76
CA SER A 18 1.46 -15.50 1.70
C SER A 18 0.13 -15.05 1.11
N ASP A 19 0.11 -13.97 0.33
CA ASP A 19 -1.13 -13.43 -0.22
C ASP A 19 -1.72 -14.42 -1.23
N ILE A 20 -0.86 -14.96 -2.09
CA ILE A 20 -1.22 -15.97 -3.09
C ILE A 20 -1.65 -17.28 -2.43
N PHE A 21 -0.96 -17.70 -1.37
CA PHE A 21 -1.29 -18.94 -0.66
C PHE A 21 -2.58 -18.80 0.16
N TYR A 22 -2.82 -17.62 0.74
CA TYR A 22 -3.92 -17.37 1.66
C TYR A 22 -5.23 -17.08 0.93
N HIS A 23 -5.17 -16.19 -0.07
CA HIS A 23 -6.35 -15.69 -0.77
C HIS A 23 -6.58 -16.47 -2.06
N LYS A 24 -7.84 -16.86 -2.30
CA LYS A 24 -8.22 -17.62 -3.50
C LYS A 24 -7.91 -16.85 -4.80
N LYS A 25 -8.14 -15.54 -4.79
CA LYS A 25 -7.95 -14.68 -5.96
C LYS A 25 -7.80 -13.21 -5.56
N ILE A 26 -6.77 -12.56 -6.09
CA ILE A 26 -6.42 -11.17 -5.79
C ILE A 26 -6.54 -10.32 -7.06
N GLY A 27 -7.24 -9.19 -6.95
CA GLY A 27 -7.42 -8.18 -7.99
C GLY A 27 -6.44 -7.03 -7.80
N TYR A 28 -5.64 -6.73 -8.82
CA TYR A 28 -4.72 -5.59 -8.83
C TYR A 28 -5.20 -4.52 -9.79
N LEU A 29 -5.21 -3.26 -9.34
CA LEU A 29 -5.58 -2.14 -10.19
C LEU A 29 -4.40 -1.80 -11.12
N LEU A 30 -4.69 -1.65 -12.41
CA LEU A 30 -3.74 -1.16 -13.41
C LEU A 30 -3.99 0.30 -13.76
N PRO A 31 -2.94 1.07 -14.09
CA PRO A 31 -3.11 2.42 -14.62
C PRO A 31 -4.05 2.42 -15.83
N THR A 32 -5.06 3.28 -15.76
CA THR A 32 -6.01 3.53 -16.85
C THR A 32 -5.36 4.42 -17.88
N GLY A 33 -5.69 4.24 -19.15
CA GLY A 33 -5.18 5.09 -20.23
C GLY A 33 -4.34 4.39 -21.28
N PHE A 34 -4.76 3.17 -21.62
CA PHE A 34 -4.38 2.53 -22.87
C PHE A 34 -5.22 3.02 -24.05
N HIS A 35 -6.09 4.01 -23.86
CA HIS A 35 -6.82 4.58 -24.99
C HIS A 35 -5.85 5.41 -25.84
N PRO A 36 -5.73 5.16 -27.16
CA PRO A 36 -4.79 5.87 -28.01
C PRO A 36 -4.90 7.40 -27.92
N THR A 37 -6.12 7.90 -27.73
CA THR A 37 -6.39 9.35 -27.54
C THR A 37 -5.70 9.92 -26.29
N GLU A 38 -5.72 9.22 -25.16
CA GLU A 38 -5.07 9.67 -23.91
C GLU A 38 -3.54 9.67 -24.05
N ILE A 39 -2.98 8.63 -24.68
CA ILE A 39 -1.54 8.56 -24.93
C ILE A 39 -1.11 9.70 -25.85
N ASN A 40 -1.85 9.92 -26.95
CA ASN A 40 -1.55 10.97 -27.90
C ASN A 40 -1.70 12.36 -27.27
N SER A 41 -2.70 12.57 -26.42
CA SER A 41 -2.91 13.88 -25.79
C SER A 41 -1.79 14.23 -24.81
N VAL A 42 -1.29 13.26 -24.04
CA VAL A 42 -0.15 13.47 -23.15
C VAL A 42 1.15 13.70 -23.94
N LEU A 43 1.40 12.93 -25.00
CA LEU A 43 2.63 13.03 -25.80
C LEU A 43 2.72 14.32 -26.63
N GLU A 44 1.60 14.81 -27.16
CA GLU A 44 1.57 16.00 -28.02
C GLU A 44 1.43 17.31 -27.23
N PHE A 45 1.06 17.25 -25.95
CA PHE A 45 0.93 18.43 -25.10
C PHE A 45 2.21 19.30 -25.02
N PRO A 46 3.43 18.75 -24.86
CA PRO A 46 4.66 19.52 -24.94
C PRO A 46 4.85 20.23 -26.28
N ASN A 47 4.54 19.56 -27.40
CA ASN A 47 4.63 20.15 -28.74
C ASN A 47 3.65 21.32 -28.90
N TYR A 48 2.41 21.14 -28.44
CA TYR A 48 1.42 22.22 -28.42
C TYR A 48 1.92 23.43 -27.63
N CYS A 49 2.46 23.22 -26.43
CA CYS A 49 2.98 24.30 -25.60
C CYS A 49 4.15 25.02 -26.26
N LYS A 50 5.08 24.28 -26.87
CA LYS A 50 6.22 24.83 -27.60
C LYS A 50 5.79 25.67 -28.80
N LEU A 51 4.90 25.15 -29.64
CA LEU A 51 4.41 25.85 -30.85
C LEU A 51 3.67 27.14 -30.52
N ASN A 52 2.98 27.18 -29.38
CA ASN A 52 2.19 28.34 -28.95
C ASN A 52 2.93 29.22 -27.93
N SER A 53 4.22 28.98 -27.67
CA SER A 53 5.02 29.72 -26.68
C SER A 53 4.38 29.78 -25.29
N ILE A 54 3.79 28.68 -24.84
CA ILE A 54 3.12 28.55 -23.54
C ILE A 54 4.14 28.05 -22.51
N ALA A 55 4.39 28.87 -21.49
CA ALA A 55 5.16 28.48 -20.31
C ALA A 55 4.24 27.89 -19.23
N LEU A 56 4.65 26.76 -18.65
CA LEU A 56 3.98 26.08 -17.54
C LEU A 56 4.98 25.80 -16.39
N PRO A 57 4.50 25.65 -15.14
CA PRO A 57 5.35 25.31 -14.00
C PRO A 57 6.17 24.03 -14.23
N SER A 58 7.39 23.98 -13.70
CA SER A 58 8.30 22.83 -13.83
C SER A 58 7.69 21.51 -13.33
N LEU A 59 6.83 21.60 -12.31
CA LEU A 59 6.11 20.46 -11.73
C LEU A 59 5.25 19.73 -12.77
N VAL A 60 4.61 20.45 -13.70
CA VAL A 60 3.76 19.84 -14.75
C VAL A 60 4.59 18.91 -15.62
N TRP A 61 5.78 19.34 -16.02
CA TRP A 61 6.69 18.52 -16.83
C TRP A 61 7.19 17.30 -16.07
N LYS A 62 7.52 17.46 -14.78
CA LYS A 62 7.89 16.34 -13.91
C LYS A 62 6.74 15.33 -13.78
N MET A 63 5.49 15.79 -13.68
CA MET A 63 4.33 14.89 -13.64
C MET A 63 4.15 14.13 -14.95
N CYS A 64 4.42 14.74 -16.10
CA CYS A 64 4.38 14.03 -17.39
C CYS A 64 5.40 12.88 -17.45
N ASP A 65 6.62 13.09 -16.93
CA ASP A 65 7.63 12.02 -16.85
C ASP A 65 7.15 10.88 -15.93
N LEU A 66 6.64 11.23 -14.75
CA LEU A 66 6.14 10.26 -13.76
C LEU A 66 4.87 9.51 -14.22
N TYR A 67 4.07 10.12 -15.09
CA TYR A 67 2.88 9.49 -15.67
C TYR A 67 3.22 8.23 -16.48
N PHE A 68 4.26 8.30 -17.31
CA PHE A 68 4.72 7.15 -18.10
C PHE A 68 5.49 6.14 -17.25
N GLU A 69 6.24 6.63 -16.26
CA GLU A 69 6.96 5.79 -15.31
C GLU A 69 6.01 4.86 -14.53
N ASN A 70 4.83 5.35 -14.12
CA ASN A 70 3.81 4.52 -13.47
C ASN A 70 3.35 3.35 -14.38
N THR A 71 3.09 3.63 -15.66
CA THR A 71 2.74 2.59 -16.64
C THR A 71 3.86 1.58 -16.82
N ARG A 72 5.12 2.06 -16.94
CA ARG A 72 6.29 1.19 -17.08
C ARG A 72 6.40 0.23 -15.88
N GLN A 73 6.31 0.75 -14.66
CA GLN A 73 6.37 -0.05 -13.44
C GLN A 73 5.23 -1.08 -13.36
N ALA A 74 4.01 -0.70 -13.76
CA ALA A 74 2.87 -1.62 -13.79
C ALA A 74 3.05 -2.76 -14.81
N LEU A 75 3.61 -2.46 -15.99
CA LEU A 75 3.91 -3.47 -17.02
C LEU A 75 5.02 -4.43 -16.55
N GLU A 76 6.08 -3.91 -15.94
CA GLU A 76 7.17 -4.73 -15.39
C GLU A 76 6.68 -5.65 -14.27
N ALA A 77 5.90 -5.11 -13.33
CA ALA A 77 5.26 -5.90 -12.28
C ALA A 77 4.30 -6.94 -12.86
N SER A 78 3.56 -6.60 -13.92
CA SER A 78 2.69 -7.53 -14.63
C SER A 78 3.46 -8.68 -15.30
N ASP A 79 4.62 -8.43 -15.93
CA ASP A 79 5.42 -9.51 -16.52
C ASP A 79 6.03 -10.44 -15.46
N ILE A 80 6.47 -9.88 -14.33
CA ILE A 80 6.91 -10.65 -13.16
C ILE A 80 5.79 -11.60 -12.69
N LEU A 81 4.56 -11.11 -12.62
CA LEU A 81 3.39 -11.84 -12.14
C LEU A 81 2.71 -12.71 -13.19
N LYS A 82 3.16 -12.68 -14.45
CA LYS A 82 2.61 -13.47 -15.56
C LYS A 82 2.37 -14.95 -15.25
N PRO A 83 3.24 -15.66 -14.50
CA PRO A 83 2.96 -17.05 -14.13
C PRO A 83 1.67 -17.22 -13.31
N LEU A 84 1.32 -16.23 -12.47
CA LEU A 84 0.20 -16.26 -11.52
C LEU A 84 -1.12 -15.69 -12.08
N HIS A 85 -1.09 -15.07 -13.27
CA HIS A 85 -2.28 -14.50 -13.90
C HIS A 85 -3.38 -15.56 -14.14
N ASN A 86 -4.63 -15.08 -14.14
CA ASN A 86 -5.89 -15.83 -14.33
C ASN A 86 -6.24 -16.77 -13.18
N ASP A 87 -5.27 -17.54 -12.71
CA ASP A 87 -5.44 -18.55 -11.67
C ASP A 87 -5.54 -17.91 -10.28
N PHE A 88 -4.62 -16.99 -9.96
CA PHE A 88 -4.51 -16.37 -8.63
C PHE A 88 -4.60 -14.85 -8.67
N ILE A 89 -4.15 -14.24 -9.77
CA ILE A 89 -4.12 -12.79 -9.94
C ILE A 89 -5.02 -12.38 -11.10
N THR A 90 -5.83 -11.36 -10.87
CA THR A 90 -6.58 -10.65 -11.90
C THR A 90 -6.13 -9.21 -11.96
N LEU A 91 -5.85 -8.75 -13.17
CA LEU A 91 -5.52 -7.36 -13.42
C LEU A 91 -6.80 -6.65 -13.82
N ILE A 92 -7.10 -5.56 -13.11
CA ILE A 92 -8.34 -4.80 -13.25
C ILE A 92 -7.98 -3.43 -13.80
N GLN A 93 -8.50 -3.13 -14.98
CA GLN A 93 -8.51 -1.77 -15.47
C GLN A 93 -9.63 -1.03 -14.76
N THR A 94 -9.30 0.08 -14.10
CA THR A 94 -10.32 0.90 -13.48
C THR A 94 -11.01 1.77 -14.54
N SER A 95 -12.27 2.10 -14.32
CA SER A 95 -12.98 3.10 -15.12
C SER A 95 -13.97 3.79 -14.21
N TYR A 96 -13.87 5.11 -14.13
CA TYR A 96 -14.72 5.96 -13.32
C TYR A 96 -14.70 7.37 -13.91
N PRO A 97 -15.79 8.12 -13.78
CA PRO A 97 -15.89 9.46 -14.34
C PRO A 97 -14.86 10.38 -13.69
N ARG A 98 -14.11 11.09 -14.52
CA ARG A 98 -13.09 12.06 -14.11
C ARG A 98 -13.21 13.38 -14.87
N ASN A 99 -14.38 13.70 -15.42
CA ASN A 99 -14.60 14.98 -16.09
C ASN A 99 -14.57 16.17 -15.10
N ARG A 100 -14.57 17.40 -15.64
CA ARG A 100 -14.53 18.63 -14.84
C ARG A 100 -15.63 18.64 -13.77
N ALA A 101 -16.87 18.34 -14.17
CA ALA A 101 -18.03 18.35 -13.26
C ALA A 101 -17.84 17.40 -12.07
N THR A 102 -17.38 16.17 -12.31
CA THR A 102 -17.17 15.17 -11.27
C THR A 102 -16.06 15.59 -10.29
N ILE A 103 -14.97 16.15 -10.81
CA ILE A 103 -13.88 16.63 -9.96
C ILE A 103 -14.31 17.86 -9.15
N ASP A 104 -15.04 18.80 -9.72
CA ASP A 104 -15.53 19.98 -9.01
C ASP A 104 -16.58 19.61 -7.94
N GLU A 105 -17.45 18.63 -8.21
CA GLU A 105 -18.33 18.03 -7.19
C GLU A 105 -17.52 17.40 -6.05
N THR A 106 -16.43 16.71 -6.36
CA THR A 106 -15.57 16.09 -5.34
C THR A 106 -14.81 17.15 -4.54
N LYS A 107 -14.35 18.24 -5.17
CA LYS A 107 -13.78 19.40 -4.46
C LYS A 107 -14.78 20.01 -3.50
N LYS A 108 -16.04 20.16 -3.91
CA LYS A 108 -17.11 20.65 -3.04
C LYS A 108 -17.34 19.69 -1.86
N PHE A 109 -17.41 18.39 -2.12
CA PHE A 109 -17.56 17.36 -1.09
C PHE A 109 -16.43 17.41 -0.05
N ILE A 110 -15.18 17.61 -0.48
CA ILE A 110 -14.02 17.77 0.43
C ILE A 110 -14.13 19.06 1.25
N LYS A 111 -14.54 20.18 0.64
CA LYS A 111 -14.75 21.45 1.34
C LYS A 111 -15.85 21.35 2.40
N ASP A 112 -16.92 20.63 2.10
CA ASP A 112 -18.03 20.39 3.02
C ASP A 112 -17.61 19.41 4.15
N ASN A 113 -16.51 18.68 3.99
CA ASN A 113 -15.99 17.70 4.95
C ASN A 113 -14.47 17.85 5.18
N PRO A 114 -14.01 18.90 5.89
CA PRO A 114 -12.58 19.23 6.03
C PRO A 114 -11.69 18.10 6.60
N ARG A 115 -12.27 17.20 7.40
CA ARG A 115 -11.58 16.02 7.95
C ARG A 115 -11.01 15.11 6.85
N LEU A 116 -11.64 15.04 5.67
CA LEU A 116 -11.12 14.28 4.54
C LEU A 116 -9.79 14.83 4.03
N LEU A 117 -9.68 16.16 3.96
CA LEU A 117 -8.45 16.81 3.52
C LEU A 117 -7.33 16.59 4.54
N GLU A 118 -7.63 16.70 5.84
CA GLU A 118 -6.67 16.42 6.91
C GLU A 118 -6.16 14.96 6.86
N CYS A 119 -7.04 13.98 6.63
CA CYS A 119 -6.64 12.59 6.47
C CYS A 119 -5.80 12.38 5.20
N PHE A 120 -6.17 13.04 4.10
CA PHE A 120 -5.44 12.98 2.83
C PHE A 120 -4.01 13.50 2.98
N GLU A 121 -3.80 14.66 3.62
CA GLU A 121 -2.48 15.26 3.84
C GLU A 121 -1.54 14.38 4.68
N ARG A 122 -2.09 13.50 5.52
CA ARG A 122 -1.33 12.53 6.33
C ARG A 122 -1.12 11.19 5.63
N THR A 123 -1.73 10.98 4.46
CA THR A 123 -1.64 9.71 3.73
C THR A 123 -0.35 9.68 2.93
N SER A 124 0.39 8.57 3.00
CA SER A 124 1.56 8.36 2.14
C SER A 124 1.09 8.01 0.74
N ILE A 125 1.29 8.94 -0.20
CA ILE A 125 0.86 8.79 -1.58
C ILE A 125 2.07 8.83 -2.52
N ASP A 126 2.14 7.83 -3.39
CA ASP A 126 3.21 7.72 -4.38
C ASP A 126 3.05 8.79 -5.48
N LEU A 127 4.14 9.52 -5.78
CA LEU A 127 4.09 10.60 -6.76
C LEU A 127 3.77 10.12 -8.17
N CYS A 128 4.17 8.90 -8.55
CA CYS A 128 3.78 8.33 -9.84
C CYS A 128 2.28 8.07 -9.89
N PHE A 129 1.69 7.62 -8.78
CA PHE A 129 0.24 7.47 -8.63
C PHE A 129 -0.51 8.80 -8.75
N ILE A 130 -0.09 9.84 -8.02
CA ILE A 130 -0.69 11.19 -8.12
C ILE A 130 -0.58 11.73 -9.54
N SER A 131 0.61 11.66 -10.13
CA SER A 131 0.86 12.18 -11.47
C SER A 131 -0.01 11.48 -12.50
N ARG A 132 -0.22 10.16 -12.34
CA ARG A 132 -1.11 9.39 -13.20
C ARG A 132 -2.56 9.87 -13.07
N GLU A 133 -3.09 9.95 -11.86
CA GLU A 133 -4.48 10.34 -11.64
C GLU A 133 -4.79 11.77 -12.10
N VAL A 134 -3.93 12.72 -11.73
CA VAL A 134 -4.12 14.12 -12.06
C VAL A 134 -3.97 14.37 -13.55
N LEU A 135 -2.99 13.76 -14.23
CA LEU A 135 -2.83 13.96 -15.66
C LEU A 135 -3.84 13.18 -16.50
N SER A 136 -4.34 12.01 -16.06
CA SER A 136 -5.49 11.38 -16.71
C SER A 136 -6.73 12.29 -16.62
N HIS A 137 -6.91 13.05 -15.55
CA HIS A 137 -7.95 14.08 -15.51
C HIS A 137 -7.64 15.27 -16.46
N ILE A 138 -6.48 15.91 -16.30
CA ILE A 138 -6.14 17.15 -16.98
C ILE A 138 -5.88 16.94 -18.48
N LEU A 139 -5.05 15.97 -18.85
CA LEU A 139 -4.57 15.79 -20.22
C LEU A 139 -5.46 14.87 -21.05
N PHE A 140 -6.48 14.24 -20.46
CA PHE A 140 -7.43 13.42 -21.21
C PHE A 140 -8.86 13.92 -21.07
N GLU A 141 -9.43 13.97 -19.87
CA GLU A 141 -10.84 14.36 -19.69
C GLU A 141 -11.06 15.85 -20.07
N ILE A 142 -10.27 16.78 -19.52
CA ILE A 142 -10.37 18.20 -19.91
C ILE A 142 -9.99 18.40 -21.38
N PHE A 143 -9.04 17.62 -21.90
CA PHE A 143 -8.68 17.67 -23.32
C PHE A 143 -9.84 17.26 -24.23
N ILE A 144 -10.58 16.20 -23.89
CA ILE A 144 -11.76 15.76 -24.65
C ILE A 144 -12.83 16.86 -24.67
N GLU A 145 -13.04 17.54 -23.53
CA GLU A 145 -14.09 18.56 -23.40
C GLU A 145 -13.72 19.89 -24.05
N GLU A 146 -12.47 20.35 -23.89
CA GLU A 146 -12.08 21.73 -24.14
C GLU A 146 -10.81 21.89 -25.01
N GLY A 147 -10.18 20.78 -25.39
CA GLY A 147 -8.91 20.75 -26.12
C GLY A 147 -7.74 21.34 -25.31
N TYR A 148 -6.57 21.44 -25.95
CA TYR A 148 -5.36 21.90 -25.25
C TYR A 148 -5.44 23.33 -24.70
N ARG A 149 -6.28 24.20 -25.30
CA ARG A 149 -6.50 25.54 -24.77
C ARG A 149 -7.20 25.46 -23.40
N GLY A 150 -8.21 24.62 -23.26
CA GLY A 150 -8.88 24.36 -21.99
C GLY A 150 -7.95 23.73 -20.97
N VAL A 151 -7.12 22.75 -21.38
CA VAL A 151 -6.08 22.16 -20.53
C VAL A 151 -5.16 23.22 -19.91
N VAL A 152 -4.61 24.12 -20.74
CA VAL A 152 -3.70 25.18 -20.26
C VAL A 152 -4.40 26.13 -19.30
N GLN A 153 -5.66 26.50 -19.60
CA GLN A 153 -6.46 27.33 -18.72
C GLN A 153 -6.72 26.61 -17.38
N TYR A 154 -7.13 25.34 -17.42
CA TYR A 154 -7.41 24.53 -16.24
C TYR A 154 -6.17 24.39 -15.34
N ILE A 155 -4.99 24.15 -15.92
CA ILE A 155 -3.73 24.12 -15.16
C ILE A 155 -3.50 25.48 -14.49
N ARG A 156 -3.62 26.60 -15.21
CA ARG A 156 -3.39 27.93 -14.63
C ARG A 156 -4.36 28.27 -13.50
N GLU A 157 -5.61 27.83 -13.60
CA GLU A 157 -6.62 28.01 -12.57
C GLU A 157 -6.30 27.19 -11.32
N ASN A 158 -5.95 25.91 -11.47
CA ASN A 158 -5.76 24.99 -10.34
C ASN A 158 -4.32 24.94 -9.80
N PHE A 159 -3.34 25.53 -10.49
CA PHE A 159 -1.93 25.61 -10.04
C PHE A 159 -1.58 27.03 -9.58
N ARG A 160 -2.60 27.88 -9.36
CA ARG A 160 -2.41 29.28 -8.95
C ARG A 160 -1.85 29.38 -7.52
N THR A 161 -2.32 28.51 -6.64
CA THR A 161 -1.91 28.44 -5.23
C THR A 161 -1.61 26.99 -4.86
N GLU A 162 -0.88 26.80 -3.76
CA GLU A 162 -0.62 25.46 -3.22
C GLU A 162 -1.92 24.77 -2.79
N ASP A 163 -2.81 25.49 -2.12
CA ASP A 163 -4.11 24.97 -1.67
C ASP A 163 -4.99 24.50 -2.83
N ASP A 164 -5.06 25.27 -3.92
CA ASP A 164 -5.84 24.89 -5.12
C ASP A 164 -5.28 23.61 -5.75
N PHE A 165 -3.95 23.47 -5.75
CA PHE A 165 -3.27 22.30 -6.30
C PHE A 165 -3.46 21.06 -5.42
N ILE A 166 -3.28 21.18 -4.11
CA ILE A 166 -3.53 20.10 -3.14
C ILE A 166 -4.98 19.65 -3.24
N LEU A 167 -5.93 20.59 -3.29
CA LEU A 167 -7.34 20.28 -3.41
C LEU A 167 -7.67 19.54 -4.72
N LEU A 168 -7.02 19.91 -5.83
CA LEU A 168 -7.15 19.17 -7.09
C LEU A 168 -6.64 17.73 -6.95
N ILE A 169 -5.45 17.54 -6.37
CA ILE A 169 -4.91 16.18 -6.13
C ILE A 169 -5.90 15.40 -5.25
N ALA A 170 -6.27 15.93 -4.09
CA ALA A 170 -7.19 15.28 -3.17
C ALA A 170 -8.50 14.89 -3.87
N ALA A 171 -9.08 15.80 -4.66
CA ALA A 171 -10.31 15.51 -5.41
C ALA A 171 -10.13 14.37 -6.43
N THR A 172 -9.04 14.33 -7.18
CA THR A 172 -8.78 13.24 -8.14
C THR A 172 -8.61 11.89 -7.44
N ILE A 173 -7.91 11.85 -6.31
CA ILE A 173 -7.64 10.62 -5.55
C ILE A 173 -8.87 10.15 -4.78
N ILE A 174 -9.59 11.05 -4.10
CA ILE A 174 -10.80 10.74 -3.35
C ILE A 174 -11.92 10.30 -4.28
N ASN A 175 -12.06 10.90 -5.46
CA ASN A 175 -13.04 10.47 -6.45
C ASN A 175 -12.83 9.00 -6.88
N ARG A 176 -11.58 8.53 -6.91
CA ARG A 176 -11.27 7.12 -7.18
C ARG A 176 -11.79 6.18 -6.09
N LEU A 177 -11.88 6.62 -4.84
CA LEU A 177 -12.36 5.79 -3.74
C LEU A 177 -13.82 5.33 -3.95
N LYS A 178 -14.57 6.00 -4.84
CA LYS A 178 -15.89 5.53 -5.33
C LYS A 178 -15.86 4.12 -5.91
N LEU A 179 -14.72 3.65 -6.43
CA LEU A 179 -14.56 2.27 -6.89
C LEU A 179 -14.73 1.23 -5.76
N PHE A 180 -14.57 1.66 -4.51
CA PHE A 180 -14.72 0.83 -3.33
C PHE A 180 -16.09 1.02 -2.65
N GLU A 181 -16.98 1.86 -3.22
CA GLU A 181 -18.36 2.00 -2.74
C GLU A 181 -19.19 0.78 -3.16
N GLY A 182 -19.64 -0.01 -2.20
CA GLY A 182 -20.55 -1.14 -2.41
C GLY A 182 -20.44 -2.22 -1.33
N ASP A 183 -21.48 -3.03 -1.19
CA ASP A 183 -21.47 -4.16 -0.26
C ASP A 183 -20.42 -5.18 -0.69
N SER A 184 -19.49 -5.52 0.22
CA SER A 184 -18.56 -6.66 0.17
C SER A 184 -17.34 -6.62 -0.77
N ILE A 185 -16.69 -5.45 -0.94
CA ILE A 185 -15.31 -5.45 -1.47
C ILE A 185 -14.31 -5.69 -0.34
N ASP A 186 -13.77 -6.90 -0.27
CA ASP A 186 -12.62 -7.20 0.60
C ASP A 186 -11.38 -6.46 0.07
N LEU A 187 -10.85 -5.52 0.85
CA LEU A 187 -9.69 -4.70 0.49
C LEU A 187 -8.42 -5.19 1.20
N LEU A 188 -7.37 -5.47 0.43
CA LEU A 188 -6.02 -5.70 0.92
C LEU A 188 -5.22 -4.40 0.81
N LEU A 189 -4.81 -3.86 1.96
CA LEU A 189 -3.99 -2.66 2.05
C LEU A 189 -2.55 -3.05 2.44
N TYR A 190 -1.59 -2.76 1.55
CA TYR A 190 -0.16 -2.87 1.89
C TYR A 190 0.38 -1.65 2.61
N ASP A 191 -0.25 -0.49 2.41
CA ASP A 191 0.10 0.75 3.09
C ASP A 191 -1.08 1.16 3.99
N HIS A 192 -0.91 0.93 5.30
CA HIS A 192 -1.94 1.22 6.30
C HIS A 192 -2.15 2.73 6.53
N SER A 193 -1.31 3.61 5.97
CA SER A 193 -1.55 5.07 6.02
C SER A 193 -2.82 5.49 5.28
N TRP A 194 -3.36 4.65 4.41
CA TRP A 194 -4.62 4.87 3.70
C TRP A 194 -5.87 4.63 4.54
N VAL A 195 -5.75 3.86 5.64
CA VAL A 195 -6.90 3.45 6.46
C VAL A 195 -7.70 4.67 6.97
N PRO A 196 -7.08 5.70 7.59
CA PRO A 196 -7.85 6.85 8.08
C PRO A 196 -8.63 7.59 6.99
N LEU A 197 -8.05 7.72 5.79
CA LEU A 197 -8.71 8.38 4.66
C LEU A 197 -9.89 7.55 4.13
N ILE A 198 -9.69 6.24 3.96
CA ILE A 198 -10.74 5.32 3.49
C ILE A 198 -11.88 5.24 4.52
N ASP A 199 -11.56 5.07 5.79
CA ASP A 199 -12.56 4.99 6.86
C ASP A 199 -13.36 6.28 6.98
N THR A 200 -12.69 7.44 6.95
CA THR A 200 -13.37 8.74 7.00
C THR A 200 -14.27 8.95 5.77
N TYR A 201 -13.80 8.53 4.59
CA TYR A 201 -14.58 8.58 3.35
C TYR A 201 -15.86 7.73 3.46
N MET A 202 -15.72 6.49 3.91
CA MET A 202 -16.84 5.58 4.08
C MET A 202 -17.80 6.06 5.18
N GLU A 203 -17.29 6.54 6.32
CA GLU A 203 -18.09 7.08 7.44
C GLU A 203 -18.99 8.23 6.96
N ILE A 204 -18.43 9.20 6.22
CA ILE A 204 -19.20 10.34 5.72
C ILE A 204 -20.27 9.88 4.72
N ARG A 205 -19.97 8.92 3.85
CA ARG A 205 -20.93 8.40 2.87
C ARG A 205 -22.04 7.59 3.54
N GLU A 206 -21.69 6.71 4.47
CA GLU A 206 -22.63 5.91 5.27
C GLU A 206 -23.50 6.80 6.17
N SER A 207 -22.98 7.90 6.71
CA SER A 207 -23.79 8.86 7.50
C SER A 207 -24.91 9.55 6.71
N GLY A 208 -24.86 9.49 5.38
CA GLY A 208 -25.92 9.94 4.46
C GLY A 208 -26.87 8.83 3.97
N MET A 209 -26.62 7.56 4.31
CA MET A 209 -27.45 6.41 3.93
C MET A 209 -27.79 5.58 5.17
N GLU A 210 -29.08 5.47 5.52
CA GLU A 210 -29.54 4.53 6.56
C GLU A 210 -29.28 3.08 6.13
N VAL A 211 -28.08 2.54 6.35
CA VAL A 211 -27.79 1.12 6.11
C VAL A 211 -26.94 0.54 7.25
N CYS A 212 -27.61 -0.36 7.99
CA CYS A 212 -27.11 -1.52 8.74
C CYS A 212 -26.06 -1.31 9.84
N LYS A 213 -26.54 -0.78 10.97
CA LYS A 213 -26.03 -1.14 12.32
C LYS A 213 -26.18 -2.66 12.54
N ASN A 214 -25.18 -3.46 12.19
CA ASN A 214 -25.05 -4.85 12.63
C ASN A 214 -23.58 -5.33 12.73
N ARG A 215 -22.60 -4.44 12.90
CA ARG A 215 -21.17 -4.81 13.01
C ARG A 215 -20.72 -5.30 14.40
N ASN A 216 -21.62 -5.45 15.38
CA ASN A 216 -21.21 -5.78 16.76
C ASN A 216 -21.01 -7.28 17.03
N ASP A 217 -21.63 -8.19 16.27
CA ASP A 217 -21.45 -9.66 16.43
C ASP A 217 -20.24 -10.22 15.63
N ASP A 218 -19.66 -9.44 14.71
CA ASP A 218 -18.55 -9.88 13.83
C ASP A 218 -17.15 -9.50 14.32
N SER A 219 -17.03 -8.74 15.41
CA SER A 219 -15.74 -8.17 15.86
C SER A 219 -14.71 -9.24 16.25
N ASP A 220 -15.14 -10.30 16.94
CA ASP A 220 -14.26 -11.41 17.35
C ASP A 220 -13.84 -12.27 16.15
N SER A 221 -14.75 -12.54 15.22
CA SER A 221 -14.42 -13.30 13.99
C SER A 221 -13.43 -12.53 13.12
N PHE A 222 -13.64 -11.22 12.96
CA PHE A 222 -12.74 -10.35 12.22
C PHE A 222 -11.34 -10.32 12.85
N MET A 223 -11.24 -10.17 14.18
CA MET A 223 -9.95 -10.16 14.87
C MET A 223 -9.22 -11.51 14.74
N ILE A 224 -9.94 -12.63 14.81
CA ILE A 224 -9.38 -13.97 14.59
C ILE A 224 -8.84 -14.10 13.16
N ASP A 225 -9.63 -13.71 12.15
CA ASP A 225 -9.26 -13.84 10.75
C ASP A 225 -8.08 -12.92 10.39
N HIS A 226 -8.06 -11.70 10.92
CA HIS A 226 -6.95 -10.75 10.76
C HIS A 226 -5.66 -11.28 11.40
N MET A 227 -5.72 -11.75 12.65
CA MET A 227 -4.56 -12.33 13.33
C MET A 227 -4.07 -13.59 12.63
N CYS A 228 -4.99 -14.45 12.15
CA CYS A 228 -4.65 -15.64 11.39
C CYS A 228 -3.86 -15.31 10.13
N TYR A 229 -4.34 -14.35 9.32
CA TYR A 229 -3.62 -13.91 8.13
C TYR A 229 -2.25 -13.30 8.46
N LYS A 230 -2.16 -12.44 9.49
CA LYS A 230 -0.88 -11.84 9.89
C LYS A 230 0.13 -12.89 10.38
N LEU A 231 -0.30 -13.87 11.16
CA LEU A 231 0.57 -14.99 11.55
C LEU A 231 1.07 -15.75 10.32
N PHE A 232 0.17 -16.04 9.39
CA PHE A 232 0.47 -16.75 8.15
C PHE A 232 1.47 -15.96 7.26
N GLU A 233 1.25 -14.67 7.09
CA GLU A 233 2.15 -13.72 6.41
C GLU A 233 3.53 -13.73 7.06
N GLY A 234 3.60 -13.50 8.37
CA GLY A 234 4.87 -13.40 9.09
C GLY A 234 5.69 -14.70 9.08
N ILE A 235 5.04 -15.87 9.10
CA ILE A 235 5.71 -17.17 9.03
C ILE A 235 6.34 -17.41 7.65
N LEU A 236 5.65 -17.01 6.58
CA LEU A 236 6.08 -17.27 5.20
C LEU A 236 7.03 -16.22 4.65
N MET A 237 6.94 -14.97 5.14
CA MET A 237 7.72 -13.85 4.66
C MET A 237 9.25 -14.11 4.66
N PRO A 238 9.89 -14.67 5.70
CA PRO A 238 11.33 -14.93 5.71
C PRO A 238 11.78 -16.00 4.70
N ILE A 239 10.85 -16.82 4.22
CA ILE A 239 11.17 -17.98 3.39
C ILE A 239 10.90 -17.71 1.92
N PHE A 240 9.74 -17.16 1.63
CA PHE A 240 9.27 -16.93 0.26
C PHE A 240 9.31 -15.45 -0.14
N GLY A 241 9.13 -14.55 0.82
CA GLY A 241 9.15 -13.11 0.58
C GLY A 241 8.09 -12.65 -0.43
N ARG A 242 8.43 -11.59 -1.17
CA ARG A 242 7.62 -11.04 -2.27
C ARG A 242 7.88 -11.77 -3.58
N CYS A 243 6.85 -11.82 -4.42
CA CYS A 243 6.94 -12.25 -5.80
C CYS A 243 7.60 -11.14 -6.66
N ASP A 244 8.88 -10.89 -6.40
CA ASP A 244 9.69 -9.82 -7.02
C ASP A 244 10.38 -10.23 -8.33
N THR A 245 10.30 -11.51 -8.70
CA THR A 245 10.89 -12.07 -9.91
C THR A 245 9.95 -13.11 -10.51
N ARG A 246 10.04 -13.27 -11.83
CA ARG A 246 9.23 -14.24 -12.58
C ARG A 246 9.51 -15.70 -12.18
N ASP A 247 10.75 -16.00 -11.81
CA ASP A 247 11.13 -17.33 -11.32
C ASP A 247 10.50 -17.62 -9.97
N LYS A 248 10.52 -16.65 -9.04
CA LYS A 248 9.79 -16.77 -7.76
C LYS A 248 8.29 -16.94 -8.02
N ALA A 249 7.66 -16.11 -8.84
CA ALA A 249 6.23 -16.23 -9.15
C ALA A 249 5.88 -17.63 -9.73
N SER A 250 6.74 -18.17 -10.60
CA SER A 250 6.60 -19.53 -11.16
C SER A 250 6.76 -20.62 -10.10
N LEU A 251 7.70 -20.45 -9.17
CA LEU A 251 7.90 -21.35 -8.04
C LEU A 251 6.69 -21.32 -7.09
N ILE A 252 6.21 -20.13 -6.71
CA ILE A 252 5.02 -19.93 -5.88
C ILE A 252 3.80 -20.62 -6.52
N LYS A 253 3.57 -20.44 -7.82
CA LYS A 253 2.50 -21.17 -8.54
C LYS A 253 2.61 -22.68 -8.41
N LYS A 254 3.81 -23.24 -8.61
CA LYS A 254 4.04 -24.68 -8.50
C LYS A 254 3.75 -25.18 -7.09
N ILE A 255 4.13 -24.41 -6.06
CA ILE A 255 3.87 -24.74 -4.66
C ILE A 255 2.37 -24.74 -4.40
N VAL A 256 1.63 -23.70 -4.78
CA VAL A 256 0.17 -23.66 -4.57
C VAL A 256 -0.52 -24.88 -5.16
N ILE A 257 -0.19 -25.22 -6.42
CA ILE A 257 -0.81 -26.36 -7.11
C ILE A 257 -0.42 -27.69 -6.47
N LYS A 258 0.84 -27.88 -6.08
CA LYS A 258 1.34 -29.18 -5.57
C LYS A 258 1.12 -29.38 -4.08
N LYS A 259 0.98 -28.30 -3.31
CA LYS A 259 1.05 -28.27 -1.85
C LYS A 259 -0.17 -27.60 -1.21
N GLN A 260 -1.31 -27.63 -1.89
CA GLN A 260 -2.54 -26.99 -1.41
C GLN A 260 -2.96 -27.52 -0.03
N ASP A 261 -2.88 -28.83 0.19
CA ASP A 261 -3.23 -29.44 1.47
C ASP A 261 -2.30 -28.98 2.60
N GLU A 262 -1.00 -28.85 2.34
CA GLU A 262 -0.05 -28.33 3.31
C GLU A 262 -0.25 -26.84 3.61
N ILE A 263 -0.64 -26.05 2.59
CA ILE A 263 -1.02 -24.64 2.75
C ILE A 263 -2.25 -24.53 3.65
N GLU A 264 -3.31 -25.30 3.39
CA GLU A 264 -4.53 -25.28 4.20
C GLU A 264 -4.29 -25.77 5.64
N ARG A 265 -3.44 -26.79 5.82
CA ARG A 265 -3.01 -27.21 7.17
C ARG A 265 -2.29 -26.08 7.90
N LEU A 266 -1.40 -25.34 7.24
CA LEU A 266 -0.71 -24.21 7.85
C LEU A 266 -1.69 -23.09 8.24
N LYS A 267 -2.66 -22.75 7.38
CA LYS A 267 -3.73 -21.79 7.72
C LYS A 267 -4.50 -22.23 8.95
N GLN A 268 -4.90 -23.51 9.00
CA GLN A 268 -5.65 -24.04 10.14
C GLN A 268 -4.84 -23.96 11.44
N GLN A 269 -3.54 -24.25 11.42
CA GLN A 269 -2.69 -24.07 12.58
C GLN A 269 -2.58 -22.59 13.00
N CYS A 270 -2.46 -21.67 12.04
CA CYS A 270 -2.47 -20.23 12.33
C CYS A 270 -3.79 -19.79 12.99
N ARG A 271 -4.93 -20.30 12.50
CA ARG A 271 -6.26 -20.04 13.07
C ARG A 271 -6.38 -20.55 14.51
N VAL A 272 -5.93 -21.78 14.78
CA VAL A 272 -5.92 -22.35 16.14
C VAL A 272 -5.08 -21.49 17.09
N ILE A 273 -3.89 -21.08 16.65
CA ILE A 273 -3.02 -20.19 17.45
C ILE A 273 -3.70 -18.84 17.70
N ALA A 274 -4.27 -18.21 16.66
CA ALA A 274 -4.97 -16.94 16.79
C ALA A 274 -6.12 -17.01 17.81
N MET A 275 -6.98 -18.02 17.67
CA MET A 275 -8.08 -18.26 18.60
C MET A 275 -7.58 -18.46 20.04
N GLU A 276 -6.57 -19.32 20.24
CA GLU A 276 -6.05 -19.59 21.57
C GLU A 276 -5.43 -18.37 22.24
N ILE A 277 -4.78 -17.47 21.49
CA ILE A 277 -4.17 -16.26 22.03
C ILE A 277 -5.24 -15.21 22.36
N LEU A 278 -6.20 -15.00 21.46
CA LEU A 278 -7.32 -14.06 21.68
C LEU A 278 -8.17 -14.48 22.88
N LEU A 279 -8.49 -15.77 23.00
CA LEU A 279 -9.27 -16.33 24.11
C LEU A 279 -8.46 -16.52 25.40
N THR A 280 -7.16 -16.21 25.41
CA THR A 280 -6.37 -16.31 26.65
C THR A 280 -6.79 -15.21 27.61
N ASN A 281 -7.46 -15.61 28.69
CA ASN A 281 -8.03 -14.74 29.71
C ASN A 281 -6.94 -14.20 30.67
N THR A 282 -6.00 -13.42 30.13
CA THR A 282 -4.96 -12.72 30.90
C THR A 282 -4.62 -11.38 30.25
N SER A 283 -4.47 -10.35 31.08
CA SER A 283 -3.91 -9.04 30.68
C SER A 283 -2.38 -9.05 30.64
N ASN A 284 -1.74 -10.13 31.11
CA ASN A 284 -0.28 -10.23 31.14
C ASN A 284 0.27 -10.53 29.73
N THR A 285 0.81 -9.50 29.07
CA THR A 285 1.40 -9.58 27.73
C THR A 285 2.54 -10.58 27.66
N TYR A 286 3.38 -10.70 28.69
CA TYR A 286 4.49 -11.66 28.72
C TYR A 286 4.00 -13.12 28.67
N LEU A 287 2.94 -13.44 29.40
CA LEU A 287 2.34 -14.79 29.35
C LEU A 287 1.75 -15.09 27.97
N LYS A 288 1.12 -14.10 27.32
CA LYS A 288 0.64 -14.23 25.94
C LYS A 288 1.80 -14.41 24.94
N GLN A 289 2.92 -13.71 25.13
CA GLN A 289 4.14 -13.86 24.31
C GLN A 289 4.72 -15.26 24.40
N GLU A 290 4.93 -15.77 25.62
CA GLU A 290 5.48 -17.11 25.83
C GLU A 290 4.53 -18.21 25.34
N LYS A 291 3.20 -18.03 25.51
CA LYS A 291 2.21 -18.94 24.93
C LYS A 291 2.28 -18.94 23.41
N LEU A 292 2.28 -17.78 22.76
CA LEU A 292 2.39 -17.65 21.30
C LEU A 292 3.66 -18.34 20.79
N ARG A 293 4.80 -18.05 21.41
CA ARG A 293 6.11 -18.63 21.06
C ARG A 293 6.11 -20.15 21.21
N SER A 294 5.55 -20.67 22.28
CA SER A 294 5.42 -22.12 22.54
C SER A 294 4.57 -22.80 21.47
N MET A 295 3.40 -22.24 21.16
CA MET A 295 2.50 -22.78 20.14
C MET A 295 3.11 -22.74 18.74
N LEU A 296 3.76 -21.64 18.36
CA LEU A 296 4.44 -21.52 17.08
C LEU A 296 5.53 -22.60 16.93
N LYS A 297 6.36 -22.82 17.96
CA LYS A 297 7.38 -23.88 17.95
C LYS A 297 6.79 -25.28 17.78
N LYS A 298 5.66 -25.55 18.45
CA LYS A 298 5.03 -26.89 18.46
C LYS A 298 4.25 -27.19 17.19
N SER A 299 3.52 -26.19 16.67
CA SER A 299 2.46 -26.40 15.68
C SER A 299 2.81 -25.97 14.26
N ILE A 300 3.77 -25.04 14.06
CA ILE A 300 4.08 -24.49 12.73
C ILE A 300 5.21 -25.24 12.03
N LEU A 301 6.17 -25.78 12.80
CA LEU A 301 7.44 -26.24 12.25
C LEU A 301 7.29 -27.39 11.24
N GLN A 302 6.43 -28.37 11.54
CA GLN A 302 6.18 -29.50 10.66
C GLN A 302 5.40 -29.09 9.40
N PRO A 303 4.27 -28.36 9.48
CA PRO A 303 3.60 -27.83 8.28
C PRO A 303 4.51 -26.99 7.38
N LEU A 304 5.36 -26.13 7.97
CA LEU A 304 6.27 -25.29 7.20
C LEU A 304 7.39 -26.08 6.52
N SER A 305 7.88 -27.14 7.18
CA SER A 305 8.86 -28.05 6.57
C SER A 305 8.31 -28.80 5.37
N SER A 306 7.03 -29.16 5.37
CA SER A 306 6.41 -29.83 4.23
C SER A 306 6.21 -28.94 3.01
N LEU A 307 6.24 -27.62 3.18
CA LEU A 307 6.02 -26.62 2.13
C LEU A 307 7.30 -26.21 1.37
N THR A 308 8.47 -26.33 1.98
CA THR A 308 9.66 -25.59 1.52
C THR A 308 10.74 -26.46 0.90
N GLU A 309 10.59 -27.79 0.91
CA GLU A 309 11.59 -28.80 0.48
C GLU A 309 12.99 -28.64 1.14
N LYS A 310 13.16 -27.67 2.06
CA LYS A 310 14.39 -27.38 2.78
C LYS A 310 14.60 -28.37 3.93
N PRO A 311 15.86 -28.64 4.31
CA PRO A 311 16.16 -29.39 5.52
C PRO A 311 15.48 -28.76 6.73
N LEU A 312 14.86 -29.60 7.56
CA LEU A 312 14.11 -29.20 8.75
C LEU A 312 14.97 -28.40 9.76
N LYS A 313 16.31 -28.54 9.68
CA LYS A 313 17.30 -27.78 10.45
C LYS A 313 17.34 -26.30 10.03
N ASP A 314 17.38 -26.01 8.73
CA ASP A 314 17.49 -24.63 8.22
C ASP A 314 16.19 -23.85 8.51
N ILE A 315 15.05 -24.55 8.44
CA ILE A 315 13.74 -24.00 8.81
C ILE A 315 13.65 -23.75 10.31
N LYS A 316 14.21 -24.66 11.12
CA LYS A 316 14.34 -24.48 12.57
C LYS A 316 15.19 -23.26 12.90
N GLU A 317 16.29 -23.03 12.19
CA GLU A 317 17.16 -21.88 12.41
C GLU A 317 16.49 -20.56 11.99
N LEU A 318 15.82 -20.53 10.83
CA LEU A 318 15.01 -19.39 10.37
C LEU A 318 13.87 -19.06 11.34
N LEU A 319 13.08 -20.07 11.74
CA LEU A 319 12.01 -19.89 12.71
C LEU A 319 12.56 -19.55 14.10
N ALA A 320 13.69 -20.10 14.52
CA ALA A 320 14.30 -19.71 15.79
C ALA A 320 14.70 -18.23 15.74
N SER A 321 15.36 -17.75 14.68
CA SER A 321 15.65 -16.32 14.56
C SER A 321 14.41 -15.44 14.59
N PHE A 322 13.30 -15.89 13.98
CA PHE A 322 12.02 -15.17 13.95
C PHE A 322 11.25 -15.21 15.29
N LEU A 323 11.22 -16.38 15.95
CA LEU A 323 10.48 -16.64 17.20
C LEU A 323 11.24 -16.20 18.46
N LEU A 324 12.54 -15.97 18.35
CA LEU A 324 13.38 -15.40 19.40
C LEU A 324 13.38 -13.87 19.39
N ASP A 325 12.88 -13.25 18.32
CA ASP A 325 12.72 -11.80 18.25
C ASP A 325 11.45 -11.38 19.02
N SER A 326 11.65 -10.87 20.24
CA SER A 326 10.59 -10.35 21.10
C SER A 326 9.80 -9.21 20.46
N THR A 327 10.37 -8.52 19.47
CA THR A 327 9.74 -7.40 18.74
C THR A 327 8.68 -7.92 17.77
N VAL A 328 8.93 -9.08 17.14
CA VAL A 328 7.98 -9.75 16.24
C VAL A 328 6.78 -10.29 17.01
N ILE A 329 7.03 -10.98 18.13
CA ILE A 329 5.98 -11.52 19.01
C ILE A 329 5.22 -10.36 19.70
N GLY A 330 5.92 -9.29 20.07
CA GLY A 330 5.32 -8.06 20.58
C GLY A 330 4.41 -7.38 19.56
N GLY A 331 4.82 -7.31 18.29
CA GLY A 331 4.02 -6.77 17.19
C GLY A 331 2.74 -7.57 16.93
N PHE A 332 2.80 -8.90 16.99
CA PHE A 332 1.58 -9.73 16.88
C PHE A 332 0.59 -9.48 18.02
N LEU A 333 1.07 -9.17 19.23
CA LEU A 333 0.22 -8.95 20.39
C LEU A 333 -0.27 -7.51 20.53
N SER A 334 0.47 -6.52 20.05
CA SER A 334 -0.01 -5.13 20.01
C SER A 334 -1.22 -4.99 19.10
N ILE A 335 -1.30 -5.79 18.02
CA ILE A 335 -2.48 -5.90 17.14
C ILE A 335 -3.71 -6.43 17.91
N VAL A 336 -3.50 -7.24 18.95
CA VAL A 336 -4.57 -7.89 19.74
C VAL A 336 -5.03 -7.04 20.92
N GLN A 337 -4.18 -6.16 21.46
CA GLN A 337 -4.42 -5.56 22.77
C GLN A 337 -5.21 -4.24 22.77
N GLN A 338 -5.31 -3.49 21.65
CA GLN A 338 -6.24 -2.35 21.51
C GLN A 338 -6.65 -2.13 20.04
N PRO A 339 -7.96 -1.96 19.73
CA PRO A 339 -8.45 -1.56 18.40
C PRO A 339 -8.53 -0.03 18.27
N ASP A 340 -7.65 0.71 18.93
CA ASP A 340 -7.64 2.19 18.86
C ASP A 340 -6.72 2.65 17.73
N ILE A 341 -6.99 3.80 17.12
CA ILE A 341 -6.30 4.34 15.93
C ILE A 341 -4.78 4.51 16.19
N ASN A 342 -4.39 4.68 17.45
CA ASN A 342 -2.99 4.70 17.88
C ASN A 342 -2.32 3.31 17.87
N ALA A 343 -3.06 2.21 17.97
CA ALA A 343 -2.54 0.85 17.82
C ALA A 343 -2.25 0.50 16.34
N LEU A 344 -2.90 1.17 15.38
CA LEU A 344 -2.53 1.14 13.97
C LEU A 344 -1.11 1.72 13.75
N SER A 345 -0.70 2.70 14.58
CA SER A 345 0.69 3.20 14.58
C SER A 345 1.68 2.23 15.25
N LEU A 346 1.21 1.23 16.01
CA LEU A 346 2.02 0.12 16.51
C LEU A 346 2.10 -1.04 15.50
N SER A 347 1.16 -1.19 14.57
CA SER A 347 1.31 -2.10 13.42
C SER A 347 2.39 -1.61 12.44
N VAL A 348 2.73 -0.32 12.47
CA VAL A 348 3.96 0.25 11.86
C VAL A 348 5.22 -0.41 12.42
N ALA A 349 5.20 -1.00 13.62
CA ALA A 349 6.32 -1.79 14.15
C ALA A 349 6.47 -3.15 13.43
N ALA A 350 5.40 -3.73 12.87
CA ALA A 350 5.53 -4.86 11.93
C ALA A 350 6.08 -4.39 10.56
N GLY A 351 5.80 -3.14 10.18
CA GLY A 351 6.52 -2.43 9.12
C GLY A 351 8.01 -2.22 9.42
N ALA A 352 8.39 -2.02 10.69
CA ALA A 352 9.77 -1.97 11.13
C ALA A 352 10.46 -3.35 11.08
N VAL A 353 9.72 -4.45 11.27
CA VAL A 353 10.20 -5.82 11.01
C VAL A 353 10.42 -6.04 9.50
N SER A 354 9.57 -5.48 8.63
CA SER A 354 9.76 -5.47 7.17
C SER A 354 10.98 -4.63 6.74
N ALA A 355 11.25 -3.52 7.44
CA ALA A 355 12.42 -2.68 7.22
C ALA A 355 13.72 -3.34 7.72
N GLY A 356 13.67 -4.01 8.88
CA GLY A 356 14.77 -4.82 9.42
C GLY A 356 15.09 -6.02 8.54
N ALA A 357 14.08 -6.71 8.02
CA ALA A 357 14.27 -7.76 7.01
C ALA A 357 14.86 -7.21 5.71
N ARG A 358 14.37 -6.06 5.21
CA ARG A 358 14.96 -5.39 4.03
C ARG A 358 16.44 -5.03 4.24
N TYR A 359 16.86 -4.65 5.45
CA TYR A 359 18.25 -4.32 5.74
C TYR A 359 19.14 -5.58 5.87
N ILE A 360 18.60 -6.67 6.43
CA ILE A 360 19.29 -7.97 6.51
C ILE A 360 19.51 -8.58 5.12
N PHE A 361 18.59 -8.35 4.17
CA PHE A 361 18.67 -8.93 2.83
C PHE A 361 19.41 -8.08 1.80
N ASN A 362 19.67 -6.78 2.04
CA ASN A 362 20.20 -5.88 1.00
C ASN A 362 21.61 -5.30 1.19
N GLU A 363 22.40 -5.62 2.22
CA GLU A 363 23.81 -5.18 2.23
C GLU A 363 24.79 -6.28 2.66
N GLU A 364 25.68 -6.62 1.73
CA GLU A 364 27.01 -7.13 1.99
C GLU A 364 27.80 -6.13 2.86
N SER A 365 27.65 -6.14 4.19
CA SER A 365 28.65 -5.52 5.04
C SER A 365 28.78 -6.21 6.40
N LYS A 366 29.97 -6.78 6.59
CA LYS A 366 30.47 -7.31 7.86
C LYS A 366 30.47 -6.18 8.90
N ARG A 367 29.61 -6.27 9.91
CA ARG A 367 29.92 -6.02 11.34
C ARG A 367 28.67 -6.30 12.18
N ILE A 368 28.86 -7.11 13.22
CA ILE A 368 27.85 -7.42 14.23
C ILE A 368 27.55 -6.11 14.98
N CYS A 369 26.42 -5.48 14.69
CA CYS A 369 25.85 -4.40 15.49
C CYS A 369 24.65 -4.94 16.27
N ASN A 370 24.53 -4.53 17.54
CA ASN A 370 23.40 -4.91 18.37
C ASN A 370 22.08 -4.36 17.76
N PRO A 371 20.97 -5.12 17.79
CA PRO A 371 19.67 -4.67 17.29
C PRO A 371 19.20 -3.34 17.89
N SER A 372 19.62 -3.02 19.11
CA SER A 372 19.38 -1.76 19.80
C SER A 372 20.07 -0.57 19.13
N ASP A 373 21.32 -0.73 18.69
CA ASP A 373 22.05 0.29 17.94
C ASP A 373 21.47 0.46 16.53
N LEU A 374 20.91 -0.61 15.96
CA LEU A 374 20.22 -0.62 14.67
C LEU A 374 18.85 0.06 14.72
N LEU A 375 18.07 -0.14 15.79
CA LEU A 375 16.84 0.62 16.06
C LEU A 375 17.17 2.10 16.31
N LEU A 376 18.21 2.38 17.09
CA LEU A 376 18.65 3.76 17.31
C LEU A 376 19.18 4.40 16.02
N THR A 377 19.87 3.65 15.16
CA THR A 377 20.40 4.13 13.88
C THR A 377 19.30 4.24 12.83
N GLY A 378 18.29 3.37 12.83
CA GLY A 378 17.11 3.43 11.96
C GLY A 378 16.15 4.55 12.37
N LEU A 379 15.96 4.77 13.67
CA LEU A 379 15.23 5.93 14.20
C LEU A 379 16.04 7.23 13.99
N LYS A 380 17.37 7.19 14.12
CA LYS A 380 18.24 8.31 13.77
C LYS A 380 18.33 8.53 12.25
N LYS A 381 18.28 7.51 11.41
CA LYS A 381 18.27 7.63 9.93
C LYS A 381 16.91 8.11 9.45
N MET A 382 15.80 7.62 10.01
CA MET A 382 14.47 8.16 9.72
C MET A 382 14.35 9.59 10.23
N ARG A 383 14.94 9.92 11.38
CA ARG A 383 15.01 11.29 11.89
C ARG A 383 15.97 12.16 11.08
N ILE A 384 17.11 11.65 10.60
CA ILE A 384 18.06 12.36 9.72
C ILE A 384 17.50 12.47 8.30
N GLU A 385 16.76 11.49 7.78
CA GLU A 385 16.07 11.55 6.48
C GLU A 385 14.85 12.46 6.57
N TYR A 386 14.13 12.51 7.71
CA TYR A 386 13.13 13.54 7.98
C TYR A 386 13.75 14.91 8.24
N GLU A 387 14.92 15.01 8.88
CA GLU A 387 15.66 16.27 9.11
C GLU A 387 16.40 16.71 7.82
N ASP A 388 16.74 15.82 6.89
CA ASP A 388 17.32 16.10 5.57
C ASP A 388 16.22 16.38 4.54
N TYR A 389 15.04 15.74 4.62
CA TYR A 389 13.86 16.15 3.86
C TYR A 389 13.27 17.43 4.42
N ALA A 390 13.20 17.60 5.74
CA ALA A 390 12.83 18.87 6.36
C ALA A 390 13.88 19.94 6.11
N LYS A 391 15.19 19.63 6.05
CA LYS A 391 16.23 20.55 5.55
C LYS A 391 16.12 20.80 4.06
N GLN A 392 15.78 19.84 3.22
CA GLN A 392 15.56 20.08 1.78
C GLN A 392 14.29 20.92 1.57
N ILE A 393 13.28 20.77 2.43
CA ILE A 393 12.05 21.56 2.45
C ILE A 393 12.28 22.94 3.13
N GLU A 394 13.17 23.06 4.12
CA GLU A 394 13.61 24.32 4.77
C GLU A 394 14.70 25.04 3.94
N GLU A 395 15.48 24.34 3.11
CA GLU A 395 16.36 24.90 2.08
C GLU A 395 15.53 25.35 0.86
N ILE A 396 14.35 24.76 0.68
CA ILE A 396 13.24 25.32 -0.12
C ILE A 396 12.43 26.29 0.77
N SER A 397 13.10 27.13 1.55
CA SER A 397 12.49 28.29 2.21
C SER A 397 13.38 29.53 2.08
N LEU A 398 12.80 30.56 1.46
CA LEU A 398 13.12 31.99 1.47
C LEU A 398 14.35 32.55 0.72
N LYS A 399 15.42 31.80 0.41
CA LYS A 399 16.57 32.38 -0.34
C LYS A 399 16.50 32.31 -1.87
N GLN A 400 15.66 31.45 -2.45
CA GLN A 400 15.40 31.48 -3.90
C GLN A 400 14.18 32.33 -4.28
N VAL A 401 13.43 32.84 -3.30
CA VAL A 401 12.29 33.75 -3.51
C VAL A 401 12.74 35.22 -3.60
N PHE A 402 13.93 35.56 -3.12
CA PHE A 402 14.51 36.90 -3.28
C PHE A 402 16.01 36.79 -3.58
N TYR A 403 16.40 36.73 -4.86
CA TYR A 403 17.60 37.36 -5.46
C TYR A 403 17.93 36.72 -6.83
N SER A 404 17.34 37.27 -7.89
CA SER A 404 18.09 37.70 -9.08
C SER A 404 17.25 38.69 -9.89
N LYS A 405 17.05 39.89 -9.31
CA LYS A 405 17.15 41.08 -10.14
C LYS A 405 18.62 41.22 -10.53
N LYS A 406 18.94 40.96 -11.80
CA LYS A 406 19.68 41.88 -12.66
C LYS A 406 19.51 41.46 -14.11
#